data_AF-A0A1F6HPC5-F1
#
_entry.id   AF-A0A1F6HPC5-F1
#
_cell.length_a   1.000
_cell.length_b   1.000
_cell.length_c   1.000
_cell.angle_alpha   90.00
_cell.angle_beta   90.00
_cell.angle_gamma   90.00
#
_symmetry.space_group_name_H-M   'P 1'
#
loop_
_entity.id
_entity.type
_entity.pdbx_description
1 polymer ?
#
loop_
_entity_poly.entity_id
_entity_poly.type
_entity_poly.pdbx_seq_one_letter_code
_entity_poly.pdbx_strand_id
1 'polypeptide(L)'
;MKETQNTEIIISTILILLLIFFLNPLHILMPDPLLTMMIIFLLILFAIFSSFIFKEKVKDEREALHRFIGARFAYLSGTVILVVGIILQSLNHNVDVFLVFTLIIMILSKIVGFMYAKSKH
;
A
#
# COMPACT_ATOMS: atom_id res chain seq x y z
N MET A 1 9.27 17.45 8.46
CA MET A 1 9.42 15.99 8.61
C MET A 1 8.28 15.35 9.40
N LYS A 2 7.73 16.00 10.46
CA LYS A 2 6.53 15.49 11.17
C LYS A 2 5.24 15.54 10.33
N GLU A 3 5.00 16.63 9.59
CA GLU A 3 3.81 16.78 8.74
C GLU A 3 3.72 15.73 7.63
N THR A 4 4.84 15.45 6.95
CA THR A 4 4.90 14.42 5.89
C THR A 4 4.64 13.01 6.42
N GLN A 5 5.00 12.75 7.68
CA GLN A 5 4.81 11.46 8.33
C GLN A 5 3.34 11.20 8.68
N ASN A 6 2.66 12.20 9.27
CA ASN A 6 1.24 12.06 9.58
C ASN A 6 0.43 11.81 8.30
N THR A 7 0.79 12.51 7.23
CA THR A 7 0.21 12.30 5.89
C THR A 7 0.44 10.89 5.35
N GLU A 8 1.64 10.30 5.49
CA GLU A 8 1.91 8.92 5.05
C GLU A 8 1.04 7.90 5.80
N ILE A 9 0.89 8.05 7.13
CA ILE A 9 0.05 7.17 7.95
C ILE A 9 -1.42 7.32 7.53
N ILE A 10 -1.91 8.54 7.33
CA ILE A 10 -3.29 8.81 6.89
C ILE A 10 -3.54 8.16 5.53
N ILE A 11 -2.66 8.35 4.55
CA ILE A 11 -2.82 7.79 3.20
C ILE A 11 -2.77 6.27 3.22
N SER A 12 -1.85 5.69 4.00
CA SER A 12 -1.77 4.23 4.15
C SER A 12 -3.01 3.65 4.82
N THR A 13 -3.60 4.36 5.78
CA THR A 13 -4.85 3.97 6.45
C THR A 13 -6.03 4.05 5.47
N ILE A 14 -6.13 5.12 4.68
CA ILE A 14 -7.14 5.26 3.63
C ILE A 14 -7.01 4.15 2.59
N LEU A 15 -5.78 3.80 2.19
CA LEU A 15 -5.50 2.72 1.26
C LEU A 15 -5.97 1.36 1.83
N ILE A 16 -5.70 1.08 3.12
CA ILE A 16 -6.19 -0.14 3.79
C ILE A 16 -7.72 -0.17 3.82
N LEU A 17 -8.37 0.94 4.16
CA LEU A 17 -9.84 1.02 4.16
C LEU A 17 -10.38 0.73 2.76
N LEU A 18 -9.80 1.33 1.71
CA LEU A 18 -10.20 1.04 0.33
C LEU A 18 -10.02 -0.43 -0.05
N LEU A 19 -8.93 -1.07 0.37
CA LEU A 19 -8.68 -2.50 0.13
C LEU A 19 -9.73 -3.38 0.82
N ILE A 20 -10.18 -3.02 2.02
CA ILE A 20 -11.28 -3.73 2.70
C ILE A 20 -12.58 -3.61 1.89
N PHE A 21 -12.84 -2.47 1.25
CA PHE A 21 -14.00 -2.34 0.37
C PHE A 21 -13.95 -3.28 -0.84
N PHE A 22 -12.76 -3.57 -1.38
CA PHE A 22 -12.59 -4.56 -2.46
C PHE A 22 -12.94 -6.00 -2.06
N LEU A 23 -12.96 -6.32 -0.77
CA LEU A 23 -13.45 -7.63 -0.27
C LEU A 23 -14.97 -7.78 -0.38
N ASN A 24 -15.68 -6.74 -0.83
CA ASN A 24 -17.13 -6.69 -0.93
C ASN A 24 -17.85 -7.21 0.34
N PRO A 25 -17.54 -6.67 1.54
CA PRO A 25 -18.06 -7.19 2.80
C PRO A 25 -19.59 -7.09 2.89
N LEU A 26 -20.20 -6.18 2.14
CA LEU A 26 -21.65 -5.96 2.13
C LEU A 26 -22.37 -6.65 0.96
N HIS A 27 -21.67 -7.38 0.08
CA HIS A 27 -22.20 -7.99 -1.17
C HIS A 27 -22.93 -7.03 -2.15
N ILE A 28 -23.18 -5.78 -1.77
CA ILE A 28 -23.94 -4.75 -2.51
C ILE A 28 -23.03 -3.89 -3.40
N LEU A 29 -21.70 -3.98 -3.25
CA LEU A 29 -20.73 -3.02 -3.82
C LEU A 29 -20.29 -3.28 -5.27
N MET A 30 -20.96 -4.19 -6.02
CA MET A 30 -20.59 -4.49 -7.42
C MET A 30 -21.66 -4.16 -8.48
N PRO A 31 -21.98 -2.87 -8.69
CA PRO A 31 -22.35 -2.32 -10.00
C PRO A 31 -21.09 -1.91 -10.79
N ASP A 32 -21.02 -2.24 -12.09
CA ASP A 32 -19.86 -1.96 -12.98
C ASP A 32 -19.29 -0.51 -12.89
N PRO A 33 -20.12 0.55 -12.76
CA PRO A 33 -19.59 1.92 -12.65
C PRO A 33 -18.82 2.17 -11.35
N LEU A 34 -19.25 1.60 -10.22
CA LEU A 34 -18.60 1.80 -8.93
C LEU A 34 -17.25 1.07 -8.88
N LEU A 35 -17.18 -0.15 -9.44
CA LEU A 35 -15.95 -0.92 -9.54
C LEU A 35 -14.85 -0.14 -10.28
N THR A 36 -15.21 0.45 -11.43
CA THR A 36 -14.26 1.22 -12.25
C THR A 36 -13.74 2.44 -11.49
N MET A 37 -14.61 3.16 -10.77
CA MET A 37 -14.20 4.29 -9.92
C MET A 37 -13.27 3.86 -8.79
N MET A 38 -13.56 2.72 -8.13
CA MET A 38 -12.71 2.19 -7.06
C MET A 38 -11.31 1.80 -7.56
N ILE A 39 -11.21 1.22 -8.76
CA ILE A 39 -9.92 0.88 -9.39
C ILE A 39 -9.09 2.14 -9.66
N ILE A 40 -9.71 3.19 -10.23
CA ILE A 40 -9.03 4.46 -10.48
C ILE A 40 -8.54 5.07 -9.16
N PHE A 41 -9.39 5.07 -8.15
CA PHE A 41 -9.05 5.61 -6.83
C PHE A 41 -7.91 4.81 -6.16
N LEU A 42 -7.92 3.48 -6.30
CA LEU A 42 -6.85 2.59 -5.86
C LEU A 42 -5.52 2.94 -6.52
N LEU A 43 -5.51 3.13 -7.85
CA LEU A 43 -4.29 3.49 -8.59
C LEU A 43 -3.72 4.84 -8.15
N ILE A 44 -4.57 5.85 -7.97
CA ILE A 44 -4.15 7.19 -7.52
C ILE A 44 -3.54 7.12 -6.11
N LEU A 45 -4.25 6.50 -5.16
CA LEU A 45 -3.76 6.36 -3.79
C LEU A 45 -2.48 5.53 -3.72
N PHE A 46 -2.39 4.45 -4.50
CA PHE A 46 -1.20 3.62 -4.56
C PHE A 46 0.00 4.38 -5.15
N ALA A 47 -0.20 5.17 -6.21
CA ALA A 47 0.87 5.99 -6.80
C ALA A 47 1.39 7.03 -5.78
N ILE A 48 0.47 7.68 -5.06
CA ILE A 48 0.81 8.62 -3.98
C ILE A 48 1.60 7.89 -2.87
N PHE A 49 1.11 6.74 -2.39
CA PHE A 49 1.78 5.91 -1.40
C PHE A 49 3.19 5.49 -1.84
N SER A 50 3.33 5.02 -3.08
CA SER A 50 4.60 4.63 -3.69
C SER A 50 5.61 5.78 -3.73
N SER A 51 5.15 7.01 -4.02
CA SER A 51 6.00 8.21 -3.99
C SER A 51 6.64 8.46 -2.63
N PHE A 52 5.93 8.19 -1.52
CA PHE A 52 6.51 8.34 -0.17
C PHE A 52 7.63 7.34 0.07
N ILE A 53 7.52 6.10 -0.44
CA ILE A 53 8.56 5.08 -0.31
C ILE A 53 9.86 5.54 -0.97
N PHE A 54 9.78 6.22 -2.12
CA PHE A 54 10.97 6.74 -2.81
C PHE A 54 11.63 7.92 -2.10
N LYS A 55 10.88 8.75 -1.37
CA LYS A 55 11.36 10.02 -0.82
C LYS A 55 12.16 9.90 0.48
N GLU A 56 12.04 8.79 1.21
CA GLU A 56 12.70 8.64 2.50
C GLU A 56 14.22 8.43 2.29
N LYS A 57 15.06 8.94 3.20
CA LYS A 57 16.53 8.99 3.05
C LYS A 57 17.23 8.35 4.24
N VAL A 58 18.34 7.64 4.00
CA VAL A 58 19.18 7.06 5.07
C VAL A 58 20.28 8.03 5.45
N LYS A 59 20.53 8.15 6.76
CA LYS A 59 21.60 8.97 7.35
C LYS A 59 22.91 8.16 7.32
N ASP A 60 23.52 8.14 6.14
CA ASP A 60 24.94 7.90 5.87
C ASP A 60 25.66 6.74 6.59
N GLU A 61 25.39 5.52 6.14
CA GLU A 61 26.33 4.39 6.19
C GLU A 61 26.19 3.63 4.85
N ARG A 62 27.26 3.51 4.06
CA ARG A 62 27.18 2.99 2.67
C ARG A 62 26.50 1.61 2.59
N GLU A 63 26.80 0.73 3.54
CA GLU A 63 26.23 -0.62 3.60
C GLU A 63 24.73 -0.59 3.97
N ALA A 64 24.34 0.31 4.89
CA ALA A 64 22.94 0.54 5.22
C ALA A 64 22.15 1.10 4.03
N LEU A 65 22.77 1.98 3.21
CA LEU A 65 22.15 2.54 2.01
C LEU A 65 21.82 1.45 0.99
N HIS A 66 22.75 0.53 0.68
CA HIS A 66 22.51 -0.55 -0.27
C HIS A 66 21.41 -1.51 0.19
N ARG A 67 21.45 -1.92 1.46
CA ARG A 67 20.40 -2.77 2.04
C ARG A 67 19.03 -2.10 2.00
N PHE A 68 18.98 -0.81 2.26
CA PHE A 68 17.76 -0.03 2.24
C PHE A 68 17.16 0.13 0.85
N ILE A 69 17.99 0.39 -0.16
CA ILE A 69 17.56 0.45 -1.56
C ILE A 69 16.98 -0.91 -1.98
N GLY A 70 17.69 -2.01 -1.70
CA GLY A 70 17.22 -3.36 -2.02
C GLY A 70 15.87 -3.69 -1.37
N ALA A 71 15.72 -3.40 -0.08
CA ALA A 71 14.47 -3.62 0.64
C ALA A 71 13.28 -2.84 0.04
N ARG A 72 13.51 -1.60 -0.41
CA ARG A 72 12.49 -0.76 -1.05
C ARG A 72 12.03 -1.30 -2.38
N PHE A 73 12.98 -1.69 -3.24
CA PHE A 73 12.64 -2.25 -4.55
C PHE A 73 11.87 -3.56 -4.39
N ALA A 74 12.26 -4.42 -3.44
CA ALA A 74 11.52 -5.64 -3.13
C ALA A 74 10.10 -5.35 -2.61
N TYR A 75 9.94 -4.36 -1.73
CA TYR A 75 8.61 -3.97 -1.24
C TYR A 75 7.74 -3.37 -2.36
N LEU A 76 8.30 -2.49 -3.17
CA LEU A 76 7.59 -1.85 -4.29
C LEU A 76 7.20 -2.84 -5.36
N SER A 77 8.11 -3.73 -5.78
CA SER A 77 7.78 -4.75 -6.78
C SER A 77 6.68 -5.69 -6.28
N GLY A 78 6.76 -6.16 -5.03
CA GLY A 78 5.73 -7.00 -4.42
C GLY A 78 4.37 -6.30 -4.35
N THR A 79 4.33 -5.06 -3.88
CA THR A 79 3.07 -4.30 -3.79
C THR A 79 2.49 -3.93 -5.15
N VAL A 80 3.32 -3.63 -6.16
CA VAL A 80 2.85 -3.41 -7.55
C VAL A 80 2.20 -4.68 -8.11
N ILE A 81 2.85 -5.83 -7.95
CA ILE A 81 2.30 -7.12 -8.43
C ILE A 81 0.97 -7.41 -7.76
N LEU A 82 0.86 -7.20 -6.44
CA LEU A 82 -0.40 -7.37 -5.72
C LEU A 82 -1.48 -6.41 -6.24
N VAL A 83 -1.19 -5.12 -6.41
CA VAL A 83 -2.16 -4.16 -6.94
C VAL A 83 -2.65 -4.56 -8.34
N VAL A 84 -1.74 -4.96 -9.23
CA VAL A 84 -2.10 -5.45 -10.57
C VAL A 84 -2.99 -6.70 -10.47
N GLY A 85 -2.65 -7.64 -9.58
CA GLY A 85 -3.45 -8.83 -9.31
C GLY A 85 -4.88 -8.50 -8.85
N ILE A 86 -5.03 -7.57 -7.90
CA ILE A 86 -6.34 -7.09 -7.42
C ILE A 86 -7.13 -6.51 -8.60
N ILE A 87 -6.52 -5.67 -9.43
CA ILE A 87 -7.21 -5.03 -10.57
C ILE A 87 -7.73 -6.10 -11.54
N LEU A 88 -6.88 -7.04 -11.96
CA LEU A 88 -7.26 -8.09 -12.90
C LEU A 88 -8.37 -9.00 -12.35
N GLN A 89 -8.30 -9.35 -11.06
CA GLN A 89 -9.34 -10.16 -10.40
C GLN A 89 -10.64 -9.39 -10.18
N SER A 90 -10.54 -8.09 -9.90
CA SER A 90 -11.68 -7.19 -9.72
C SER A 90 -12.51 -7.07 -10.99
N LEU A 91 -11.86 -7.00 -12.16
CA LEU A 91 -12.55 -6.99 -13.45
C LEU A 91 -13.36 -8.28 -13.71
N ASN A 92 -12.94 -9.40 -13.12
CA ASN A 92 -13.68 -10.66 -13.17
C ASN A 92 -14.71 -10.80 -12.04
N HIS A 93 -14.94 -9.75 -11.24
CA HIS A 93 -15.83 -9.74 -10.07
C HIS A 93 -15.52 -10.84 -9.04
N ASN A 94 -14.29 -11.36 -9.04
CA ASN A 94 -13.87 -12.44 -8.16
C ASN A 94 -12.48 -12.11 -7.60
N VAL A 95 -12.48 -11.33 -6.53
CA VAL A 95 -11.27 -10.88 -5.83
C VAL A 95 -10.87 -11.91 -4.79
N ASP A 96 -9.64 -12.42 -4.90
CA ASP A 96 -9.07 -13.32 -3.91
C ASP A 96 -8.76 -12.54 -2.63
N VAL A 97 -9.41 -12.99 -1.56
CA VAL A 97 -9.30 -12.45 -0.21
C VAL A 97 -7.85 -12.47 0.28
N PHE A 98 -7.06 -13.50 -0.06
CA PHE A 98 -5.66 -13.58 0.34
C PHE A 98 -4.79 -12.51 -0.30
N LEU A 99 -5.10 -12.15 -1.54
CA LEU A 99 -4.31 -11.18 -2.30
C LEU A 99 -4.47 -9.78 -1.68
N VAL A 100 -5.70 -9.44 -1.28
CA VAL A 100 -6.02 -8.22 -0.55
C VAL A 100 -5.41 -8.22 0.86
N PHE A 101 -5.57 -9.31 1.62
CA PHE A 101 -4.99 -9.39 2.97
C PHE A 101 -3.47 -9.30 2.97
N THR A 102 -2.80 -9.91 1.98
CA THR A 102 -1.35 -9.82 1.85
C THR A 102 -0.91 -8.36 1.72
N LEU A 103 -1.57 -7.60 0.85
CA LEU A 103 -1.25 -6.18 0.66
C LEU A 103 -1.53 -5.36 1.94
N ILE A 104 -2.63 -5.61 2.63
CA ILE A 104 -2.96 -4.96 3.91
C ILE A 104 -1.87 -5.25 4.96
N ILE A 105 -1.47 -6.52 5.13
CA ILE A 105 -0.47 -6.93 6.11
C ILE A 105 0.89 -6.30 5.79
N MET A 106 1.27 -6.22 4.51
CA MET A 106 2.51 -5.55 4.09
C MET A 106 2.50 -4.06 4.46
N ILE A 107 1.40 -3.35 4.18
CA ILE A 107 1.25 -1.93 4.51
C ILE A 107 1.27 -1.73 6.04
N LEU A 108 0.54 -2.55 6.79
CA LEU A 108 0.55 -2.51 8.26
C LEU A 108 1.95 -2.76 8.83
N SER A 109 2.66 -3.77 8.32
CA SER A 109 4.02 -4.10 8.75
C SER A 109 4.98 -2.92 8.53
N LYS A 110 4.82 -2.20 7.41
CA LYS A 110 5.59 -0.97 7.16
C LYS A 110 5.27 0.11 8.19
N ILE A 111 3.99 0.39 8.45
CA ILE A 111 3.58 1.41 9.44
C ILE A 111 4.11 1.06 10.83
N VAL A 112 3.98 -0.20 11.26
CA VAL A 112 4.47 -0.67 12.57
C VAL A 112 5.99 -0.58 12.66
N GLY A 113 6.72 -1.06 11.65
CA GLY A 113 8.17 -0.95 11.61
C GLY A 113 8.65 0.49 11.68
N PHE A 114 7.91 1.39 11.02
CA PHE A 114 8.17 2.82 11.05
C PHE A 114 7.90 3.45 12.42
N MET A 115 6.78 3.10 13.07
CA MET A 115 6.47 3.54 14.43
C MET A 115 7.51 3.06 15.44
N TYR A 116 7.96 1.81 15.31
CA TYR A 116 8.99 1.24 16.17
C TYR A 116 10.34 1.94 16.01
N ALA A 117 10.76 2.22 14.77
CA ALA A 117 11.99 2.97 14.49
C ALA A 117 11.98 4.35 15.15
N LYS A 118 10.82 5.03 15.18
CA LYS A 118 10.62 6.30 15.88
C LYS A 118 10.61 6.17 17.41
N SER A 119 10.10 5.07 17.97
CA SER A 119 10.09 4.91 19.43
C SER A 119 11.48 4.66 19.99
N LYS A 120 12.41 4.15 19.17
CA LYS A 120 13.75 3.74 19.59
C LYS A 120 14.83 4.80 19.32
N HIS A 121 14.52 5.86 18.57
CA HIS A 121 15.40 6.98 18.21
C HIS A 121 14.73 8.33 18.44
#